data_AF-A0A0U5F4N3-F1
#
_entry.id   AF-A0A0U5F4N3-F1
#
_cell.length_a   1.000
_cell.length_b   1.000
_cell.length_c   1.000
_cell.angle_alpha   90.00
_cell.angle_beta   90.00
_cell.angle_gamma   90.00
#
_symmetry.space_group_name_H-M   'P 1'
#
loop_
_entity.id
_entity.type
_entity.pdbx_description
1 polymer ?
#
loop_
_entity_poly.entity_id
_entity_poly.type
_entity_poly.pdbx_seq_one_letter_code
_entity_poly.pdbx_strand_id
1 'polypeptide(L)'
;MQTATAGFREGDTLIIGALMRWQDILLDPVIAQTAPILRDVAHGVGSPQIRNAATIDGNVATASPAGDSLPALVALQARIRLIHGIALGKCPLQTLSPAPDARSAEQKN
;
A
#
# COMPACT_ATOMS: atom_id res chain seq x y z
N MET A 1 -1.82 -6.23 -18.12
CA MET A 1 -2.74 -6.47 -16.98
C MET A 1 -1.88 -6.95 -15.80
N GLN A 2 -1.08 -6.05 -15.21
CA GLN A 2 0.00 -6.42 -14.27
C GLN A 2 -0.56 -6.56 -12.84
N THR A 3 -0.62 -7.82 -12.41
CA THR A 3 -0.81 -8.38 -11.06
C THR A 3 -1.00 -7.40 -9.90
N ALA A 4 -2.25 -7.31 -9.44
CA ALA A 4 -2.62 -6.58 -8.22
C ALA A 4 -2.06 -7.20 -6.93
N THR A 5 -1.52 -8.43 -6.97
CA THR A 5 -1.14 -9.23 -5.80
C THR A 5 0.35 -9.57 -5.72
N ALA A 6 1.20 -9.00 -6.56
CA ALA A 6 2.63 -9.31 -6.60
C ALA A 6 3.49 -8.05 -6.71
N GLY A 7 4.69 -8.10 -6.14
CA GLY A 7 5.73 -7.09 -6.32
C GLY A 7 6.66 -7.45 -7.46
N PHE A 8 7.05 -6.49 -8.28
CA PHE A 8 8.07 -6.68 -9.31
C PHE A 8 8.86 -5.41 -9.55
N ARG A 9 10.08 -5.58 -10.08
CA ARG A 9 10.96 -4.46 -10.42
C ARG A 9 10.76 -4.08 -11.88
N GLU A 10 10.56 -2.79 -12.13
CA GLU A 10 10.52 -2.21 -13.47
C GLU A 10 11.58 -1.09 -13.53
N GLY A 11 12.74 -1.39 -14.13
CA GLY A 11 13.89 -0.50 -14.14
C GLY A 11 14.38 -0.20 -12.72
N ASP A 12 14.38 1.07 -12.33
CA ASP A 12 14.75 1.51 -10.98
C ASP A 12 13.55 1.69 -10.03
N THR A 13 12.35 1.29 -10.47
CA THR A 13 11.14 1.41 -9.66
C THR A 13 10.69 0.03 -9.18
N LEU A 14 10.44 -0.08 -7.88
CA LEU A 14 9.70 -1.22 -7.31
C LEU A 14 8.20 -0.95 -7.46
N ILE A 15 7.50 -1.84 -8.16
CA ILE A 15 6.04 -1.81 -8.28
C ILE A 15 5.46 -2.85 -7.36
N ILE A 16 4.55 -2.42 -6.48
CA ILE A 16 3.87 -3.28 -5.51
C ILE A 16 2.39 -3.29 -5.87
N GLY A 17 1.82 -4.49 -5.99
CA GLY A 17 0.38 -4.66 -6.19
C GLY A 17 -0.43 -4.17 -4.99
N ALA A 18 -1.53 -3.47 -5.24
CA ALA A 18 -2.42 -2.93 -4.21
C ALA A 18 -2.96 -4.00 -3.23
N LEU A 19 -3.22 -5.20 -3.72
CA LEU A 19 -3.76 -6.32 -2.94
C LEU A 19 -2.68 -7.20 -2.33
N MET A 20 -1.41 -6.80 -2.40
CA MET A 20 -0.33 -7.53 -1.74
C MET A 20 -0.47 -7.40 -0.22
N ARG A 21 -0.39 -8.53 0.48
CA ARG A 21 -0.53 -8.56 1.94
C ARG A 21 0.77 -8.14 2.61
N TRP A 22 0.68 -7.65 3.85
CA TRP A 22 1.87 -7.34 4.63
C TRP A 22 2.76 -8.56 4.87
N GLN A 23 2.16 -9.75 5.03
CA GLN A 23 2.93 -10.99 5.11
C GLN A 23 3.66 -11.31 3.80
N ASP A 24 3.01 -11.10 2.66
CA ASP A 24 3.62 -11.35 1.35
C ASP A 24 4.80 -10.38 1.13
N ILE A 25 4.65 -9.12 1.52
CA ILE A 25 5.71 -8.09 1.47
C ILE A 25 6.89 -8.45 2.38
N LEU A 26 6.61 -8.96 3.58
CA LEU A 26 7.62 -9.37 4.55
C LEU A 26 8.50 -10.52 4.02
N LEU A 27 7.91 -11.44 3.26
CA LEU A 27 8.58 -12.64 2.74
C LEU A 27 9.15 -12.47 1.33
N ASP A 28 8.80 -11.40 0.62
CA ASP A 28 9.22 -11.20 -0.77
C ASP A 28 10.72 -10.85 -0.87
N PRO A 29 11.53 -11.69 -1.55
CA PRO A 29 12.97 -11.46 -1.65
C PRO A 29 13.33 -10.28 -2.55
N VAL A 30 12.49 -9.90 -3.51
CA VAL A 30 12.70 -8.73 -4.39
C VAL A 30 12.51 -7.45 -3.59
N ILE A 31 11.48 -7.40 -2.76
CA ILE A 31 11.22 -6.27 -1.86
C ILE A 31 12.33 -6.16 -0.81
N ALA A 32 12.75 -7.28 -0.21
CA ALA A 32 13.82 -7.29 0.78
C ALA A 32 15.15 -6.74 0.23
N GLN A 33 15.44 -6.98 -1.05
CA GLN A 33 16.64 -6.46 -1.72
C GLN A 33 16.51 -4.99 -2.17
N THR A 34 15.32 -4.58 -2.60
CA THR A 34 15.11 -3.28 -3.25
C THR A 34 14.67 -2.20 -2.28
N ALA A 35 13.88 -2.55 -1.27
CA ALA A 35 13.29 -1.65 -0.28
C ALA A 35 13.27 -2.31 1.12
N PRO A 36 14.44 -2.55 1.75
CA PRO A 36 14.51 -3.23 3.05
C PRO A 36 13.71 -2.52 4.15
N ILE A 37 13.61 -1.19 4.09
CA ILE A 37 12.78 -0.41 5.03
C ILE A 37 11.29 -0.80 4.98
N LEU A 38 10.79 -1.21 3.81
CA LEU A 38 9.40 -1.66 3.68
C LEU A 38 9.19 -3.02 4.36
N ARG A 39 10.21 -3.88 4.35
CA ARG A 39 10.20 -5.14 5.10
C ARG A 39 10.14 -4.90 6.60
N ASP A 40 10.93 -3.94 7.09
CA ASP A 40 10.97 -3.61 8.52
C ASP A 40 9.63 -3.03 9.00
N VAL A 41 9.00 -2.19 8.17
CA VAL A 41 7.64 -1.71 8.39
C VAL A 41 6.64 -2.87 8.39
N ALA A 42 6.71 -3.75 7.39
CA ALA A 42 5.82 -4.92 7.30
C ALA A 42 5.93 -5.82 8.53
N HIS A 43 7.12 -5.93 9.13
CA HIS A 43 7.34 -6.65 10.38
C HIS A 43 6.65 -5.96 11.57
N GLY A 44 6.62 -4.63 11.60
CA GLY A 44 5.97 -3.82 12.63
C GLY A 44 4.44 -3.78 12.55
N VAL A 45 3.84 -4.12 11.39
CA VAL A 45 2.39 -4.09 11.21
C VAL A 45 1.71 -5.19 12.03
N GLY A 46 1.01 -4.80 13.09
CA GLY A 46 0.07 -5.63 13.84
C GLY A 46 0.58 -7.02 14.26
N SER A 47 -0.36 -7.95 14.44
CA SER A 47 -0.07 -9.37 14.69
C SER A 47 0.11 -10.14 13.36
N PRO A 48 0.70 -11.34 13.38
CA PRO A 48 0.77 -12.20 12.18
C PRO A 48 -0.61 -12.40 11.51
N GLN A 49 -1.68 -12.51 12.29
CA GLN A 49 -3.05 -12.65 11.79
C GLN A 49 -3.49 -11.39 11.02
N ILE A 50 -3.18 -10.21 11.55
CA ILE A 50 -3.46 -8.93 10.87
C ILE A 50 -2.64 -8.87 9.57
N ARG A 51 -1.37 -9.26 9.58
CA ARG A 51 -0.51 -9.24 8.36
C ARG A 51 -0.96 -10.21 7.27
N ASN A 52 -1.56 -11.34 7.66
CA ASN A 52 -2.11 -12.33 6.74
C ASN A 52 -3.46 -11.91 6.13
N ALA A 53 -4.13 -10.90 6.69
CA ALA A 53 -5.42 -10.41 6.20
C ALA A 53 -5.31 -9.03 5.55
N ALA A 54 -4.44 -8.16 6.08
CA ALA A 54 -4.32 -6.77 5.66
C ALA A 54 -3.45 -6.62 4.41
N THR A 55 -3.93 -5.79 3.48
CA THR A 55 -3.22 -5.41 2.26
C THR A 55 -2.52 -4.06 2.41
N ILE A 56 -1.55 -3.79 1.55
CA ILE A 56 -0.89 -2.49 1.48
C ILE A 56 -1.89 -1.38 1.12
N ASP A 57 -2.79 -1.62 0.16
CA ASP A 57 -3.79 -0.65 -0.25
C ASP A 57 -4.84 -0.38 0.83
N GLY A 58 -5.22 -1.39 1.63
CA GLY A 58 -6.10 -1.17 2.78
C GLY A 58 -5.49 -0.18 3.78
N ASN A 59 -4.18 -0.22 4.00
CA ASN A 59 -3.47 0.73 4.86
C ASN A 59 -3.39 2.13 4.20
N VAL A 60 -3.03 2.16 2.91
CA VAL A 60 -2.87 3.40 2.13
C VAL A 60 -4.21 4.13 1.94
N ALA A 61 -5.28 3.44 1.57
CA ALA A 61 -6.62 3.99 1.36
C ALA A 61 -7.24 4.55 2.65
N THR A 62 -6.94 3.92 3.80
CA THR A 62 -7.36 4.43 5.10
C THR A 62 -6.63 5.74 5.43
N ALA A 63 -5.40 5.93 4.93
CA ALA A 63 -4.52 7.08 5.18
C ALA A 63 -4.50 7.54 6.66
N SER A 64 -4.67 6.59 7.59
CA SER A 64 -4.77 6.91 9.02
C SER A 64 -3.43 7.43 9.51
N PRO A 65 -3.39 8.52 10.30
CA PRO A 65 -2.15 8.97 10.95
C PRO A 65 -1.48 7.90 11.82
N ALA A 66 -2.25 6.89 12.27
CA ALA A 66 -1.77 5.75 13.03
C ALA A 66 -1.26 4.58 12.16
N GLY A 67 -1.31 4.70 10.83
CA GLY A 67 -0.81 3.69 9.92
C GLY A 67 0.72 3.68 9.89
N ASP A 68 1.33 2.64 10.45
CA ASP A 68 2.79 2.47 10.57
C ASP A 68 3.54 2.55 9.22
N SER A 69 2.83 2.39 8.11
CA SER A 69 3.42 2.32 6.77
C SER A 69 3.52 3.66 6.04
N LEU A 70 2.71 4.65 6.38
CA LEU A 70 2.70 5.94 5.66
C LEU A 70 4.03 6.70 5.80
N PRO A 71 4.67 6.80 6.99
CA PRO A 71 5.95 7.51 7.12
C PRO A 71 7.06 6.87 6.27
N ALA A 72 7.11 5.54 6.23
CA ALA A 72 8.12 4.83 5.44
C ALA A 72 7.89 4.96 3.94
N LEU A 73 6.64 4.92 3.48
CA LEU A 73 6.31 5.14 2.08
C LEU A 73 6.60 6.59 1.64
N VAL A 74 6.39 7.58 2.52
CA VAL A 74 6.79 8.97 2.28
C VAL A 74 8.31 9.12 2.21
N ALA A 75 9.05 8.48 3.13
CA ALA A 75 10.51 8.47 3.11
C ALA A 75 11.08 7.82 1.83
N LEU A 76 10.42 6.77 1.33
CA LEU A 76 10.73 6.12 0.05
C LEU A 76 10.28 6.93 -1.18
N GLN A 77 9.70 8.12 -0.99
CA GLN A 77 9.10 8.93 -2.06
C GLN A 77 8.13 8.14 -2.95
N ALA A 78 7.40 7.20 -2.34
CA ALA A 78 6.50 6.31 -3.04
C ALA A 78 5.41 7.09 -3.79
N ARG A 79 5.08 6.61 -4.99
CA ARG A 79 4.00 7.14 -5.84
C ARG A 79 2.90 6.12 -5.93
N ILE A 80 1.66 6.55 -5.74
CA ILE A 80 0.50 5.69 -5.94
C ILE A 80 0.03 5.82 -7.37
N ARG A 81 -0.25 4.69 -8.01
CA ARG A 81 -0.98 4.62 -9.28
C ARG A 81 -2.44 4.33 -8.97
N LEU A 82 -3.29 5.33 -9.14
CA LEU A 82 -4.74 5.18 -9.00
C LEU A 82 -5.35 4.89 -10.36
N ILE A 83 -6.29 3.96 -10.38
CA ILE A 83 -7.08 3.63 -11.57
C ILE A 83 -8.52 4.01 -11.24
N HIS A 84 -9.06 5.01 -11.94
CA HIS A 84 -10.46 5.43 -11.81
C HIS A 84 -11.16 5.25 -13.16
N GLY A 85 -11.99 4.21 -13.27
CA GLY A 85 -12.56 3.81 -14.56
C GLY A 85 -11.45 3.42 -15.56
N ILE A 86 -11.39 4.11 -16.71
CA ILE A 86 -10.40 3.90 -17.77
C ILE A 86 -9.18 4.85 -17.62
N ALA A 87 -9.21 5.78 -16.67
CA ALA A 87 -8.15 6.77 -16.47
C ALA A 87 -7.07 6.29 -15.50
N LEU A 88 -5.80 6.46 -15.88
CA LEU A 88 -4.63 6.19 -15.04
C LEU A 88 -4.08 7.51 -14.49
N GLY A 89 -4.07 7.65 -13.16
CA GLY A 89 -3.44 8.78 -12.47
C GLY A 89 -2.21 8.34 -11.67
N LYS A 90 -1.19 9.20 -11.58
CA LYS A 90 -0.08 9.05 -10.62
C LYS A 90 -0.09 10.24 -9.68
N CYS A 91 -0.06 9.98 -8.38
CA CYS A 91 -0.09 11.01 -7.36
C CYS A 91 0.99 10.72 -6.30
N PRO A 92 1.71 11.73 -5.79
CA PRO A 92 2.52 11.56 -4.59
C PRO A 92 1.66 11.05 -3.43
N LEU A 93 2.19 10.15 -2.60
CA LEU A 93 1.47 9.65 -1.43
C LEU A 93 1.05 10.79 -0.47
N GLN A 94 1.86 11.85 -0.39
CA GLN A 94 1.66 12.99 0.51
C GLN A 94 0.39 13.80 0.21
N THR A 95 -0.13 13.68 -1.01
CA THR A 95 -1.33 14.37 -1.49
C THR A 95 -2.56 13.45 -1.54
N LEU A 96 -2.45 12.22 -1.04
CA LEU A 96 -3.58 11.30 -0.93
C LEU A 96 -4.49 11.75 0.22
N SER A 97 -5.72 12.13 -0.11
CA SER A 97 -6.77 12.30 0.90
C SER A 97 -7.30 10.93 1.33
N PRO A 98 -7.58 10.67 2.61
CA PRO A 98 -8.22 9.43 3.04
C PRO A 98 -9.46 9.15 2.20
N ALA A 99 -9.67 7.89 1.84
CA ALA A 99 -10.91 7.50 1.18
C ALA A 99 -12.10 7.90 2.08
N PRO A 100 -13.19 8.44 1.51
CA PRO A 100 -14.37 8.74 2.30
C PRO A 100 -14.79 7.47 3.04
N ASP A 101 -15.10 7.63 4.32
CA ASP A 101 -15.45 6.54 5.21
C ASP A 101 -16.64 5.76 4.62
N ALA A 102 -16.43 4.48 4.32
CA ALA A 102 -17.47 3.60 3.80
C ALA A 102 -18.69 3.43 4.75
N ARG A 103 -18.68 4.06 5.95
CA ARG A 103 -19.80 4.09 6.89
C ARG A 103 -20.76 5.27 6.71
N SER A 104 -20.39 6.31 5.97
CA SER A 104 -21.27 7.48 5.78
C SER A 104 -22.19 7.38 4.55
N ALA A 105 -22.16 6.25 3.82
CA ALA A 105 -23.04 6.02 2.66
C ALA A 105 -24.46 5.53 3.02
N GLU A 106 -24.76 5.30 4.29
CA GLU A 106 -26.01 4.65 4.72
C GLU A 106 -26.81 5.50 5.73
N GLN A 107 -27.00 6.79 5.47
CA GLN A 107 -28.11 7.54 6.08
C GLN A 107 -28.43 8.82 5.29
N LYS A 108 -29.12 8.68 4.16
CA LYS A 108 -29.93 9.76 3.60
C LYS A 108 -31.03 9.21 2.68
N ASN A 109 -32.06 8.64 3.32
CA ASN A 109 -33.43 8.62 2.80
C ASN A 109 -34.33 9.22 3.88
#